data_AF-A0A4V1IXB2-F1
#
_entry.id   AF-A0A4V1IXB2-F1
#
_cell.length_a   1.000
_cell.length_b   1.000
_cell.length_c   1.000
_cell.angle_alpha   90.00
_cell.angle_beta   90.00
_cell.angle_gamma   90.00
#
_symmetry.space_group_name_H-M   'P 1'
#
loop_
_entity.id
_entity.type
_entity.pdbx_description
1 polymer ?
#
loop_
_entity_poly.entity_id
_entity_poly.type
_entity_poly.pdbx_seq_one_letter_code
_entity_poly.pdbx_strand_id
1 'polypeptide(L)'
;MVTLRIHLIEARGLAPKDSNGLADPYAVIRFSTSKKQTKTIYKTLDPVWDQGFSFDVNGGSSVVNITLWDKDTLGRDYMGEINVPAKHLFTRNCPRDEYHEGGQPMEFNDPRNMPVWYAVQSRNNNEQVSGSVLIKAGLYDNGKMHSDEEWIHGWSTICAQLAKQ
;
A
#
# COMPACT_ATOMS: atom_id res chain seq x y z
N MET A 1 -20.00 0.17 6.35
CA MET A 1 -18.91 1.02 6.86
C MET A 1 -17.82 0.96 5.83
N VAL A 2 -17.43 2.11 5.29
CA VAL A 2 -16.39 2.18 4.27
C VAL A 2 -15.05 1.77 4.87
N THR A 3 -14.33 0.90 4.18
CA THR A 3 -12.98 0.47 4.55
C THR A 3 -12.01 0.76 3.41
N LEU A 4 -10.75 1.02 3.76
CA LEU A 4 -9.67 1.09 2.79
C LEU A 4 -9.14 -0.33 2.56
N ARG A 5 -9.31 -0.84 1.34
CA ARG A 5 -8.78 -2.14 0.93
C ARG A 5 -7.46 -1.93 0.18
N ILE A 6 -6.43 -2.61 0.64
CA ILE A 6 -5.08 -2.62 0.07
C ILE A 6 -4.76 -4.06 -0.32
N HIS A 7 -4.39 -4.27 -1.58
CA HIS A 7 -3.91 -5.53 -2.09
C HIS A 7 -2.44 -5.37 -2.46
N LEU A 8 -1.58 -6.06 -1.69
CA LEU A 8 -0.17 -6.24 -2.02
C LEU A 8 -0.07 -7.47 -2.92
N ILE A 9 0.25 -7.24 -4.19
CA ILE A 9 0.23 -8.29 -5.21
C ILE A 9 1.62 -8.94 -5.25
N GLU A 10 2.63 -8.18 -5.66
CA GLU A 10 3.99 -8.67 -5.85
C GLU A 10 5.01 -7.56 -5.63
N ALA A 11 6.26 -7.93 -5.43
CA ALA A 11 7.40 -7.03 -5.54
C ALA A 11 8.36 -7.53 -6.62
N ARG A 12 9.22 -6.62 -7.08
CA ARG A 12 10.28 -6.95 -8.05
C ARG A 12 11.59 -6.26 -7.75
N GLY A 13 12.69 -6.97 -7.96
CA GLY A 13 14.05 -6.47 -7.84
C GLY A 13 14.41 -5.95 -6.44
N LEU A 14 13.93 -6.63 -5.39
CA LEU A 14 14.29 -6.29 -4.02
C LEU A 14 15.79 -6.46 -3.77
N ALA A 15 16.33 -5.74 -2.79
CA ALA A 15 17.75 -5.85 -2.46
C ALA A 15 18.03 -7.20 -1.78
N PRO A 16 19.09 -7.93 -2.17
CA PRO A 16 19.48 -9.14 -1.48
C PRO A 16 19.93 -8.82 -0.06
N LYS A 17 19.69 -9.78 0.84
CA LYS A 17 20.04 -9.67 2.27
C LYS A 17 20.75 -10.94 2.76
N ASP A 18 20.44 -12.08 2.16
CA ASP A 18 21.16 -13.32 2.37
C ASP A 18 22.47 -13.41 1.59
N SER A 19 23.41 -14.17 2.16
CA SER A 19 24.69 -14.53 1.52
C SER A 19 24.56 -15.29 0.19
N ASN A 20 23.40 -15.91 -0.06
CA ASN A 20 23.10 -16.61 -1.31
C ASN A 20 22.68 -15.65 -2.46
N GLY A 21 22.60 -14.34 -2.18
CA GLY A 21 22.16 -13.33 -3.14
C GLY A 21 20.63 -13.21 -3.28
N LEU A 22 19.86 -13.76 -2.34
CA LEU A 22 18.39 -13.71 -2.29
C LEU A 22 17.93 -13.08 -0.95
N ALA A 23 16.66 -13.27 -0.63
CA ALA A 23 16.02 -12.92 0.63
C ALA A 23 14.77 -13.80 0.83
N ASP A 24 14.20 -13.73 2.03
CA ASP A 24 12.91 -14.28 2.45
C ASP A 24 11.90 -13.15 2.77
N PRO A 25 11.48 -12.36 1.76
CA PRO A 25 10.73 -11.13 1.97
C PRO A 25 9.30 -11.33 2.49
N TYR A 26 8.91 -10.46 3.43
CA TYR A 26 7.53 -10.20 3.84
C TYR A 26 7.29 -8.71 4.05
N ALA A 27 6.03 -8.28 3.97
CA ALA A 27 5.64 -6.90 4.13
C ALA A 27 4.78 -6.70 5.38
N VAL A 28 4.98 -5.57 6.06
CA VAL A 28 4.13 -5.10 7.16
C VAL A 28 3.44 -3.82 6.71
N ILE A 29 2.11 -3.84 6.60
CA ILE A 29 1.30 -2.68 6.29
C ILE A 29 0.79 -2.05 7.59
N ARG A 30 1.01 -0.76 7.75
CA ARG A 30 0.48 0.07 8.82
C ARG A 30 -0.38 1.16 8.24
N PHE A 31 -1.56 1.31 8.81
CA PHE A 31 -2.45 2.41 8.54
C PHE A 31 -3.26 2.65 9.81
N SER A 32 -3.27 3.90 10.28
CA SER A 32 -3.87 4.25 11.57
C SER A 32 -3.21 3.43 12.70
N THR A 33 -4.01 2.87 13.61
CA THR A 33 -3.60 1.99 14.71
C THR A 33 -3.47 0.54 14.26
N SER A 34 -3.87 0.23 13.02
CA SER A 34 -3.89 -1.13 12.49
C SER A 34 -2.55 -1.50 11.86
N LYS A 35 -2.08 -2.70 12.18
CA LYS A 35 -0.89 -3.33 11.63
C LYS A 35 -1.24 -4.71 11.11
N LYS A 36 -0.94 -4.98 9.84
CA LYS A 36 -1.15 -6.27 9.18
C LYS A 36 0.12 -6.71 8.47
N GLN A 37 0.31 -8.01 8.27
CA GLN A 37 1.53 -8.57 7.69
C GLN A 37 1.19 -9.60 6.63
N THR A 38 2.01 -9.67 5.58
CA THR A 38 1.93 -10.74 4.59
C THR A 38 2.55 -12.05 5.09
N LYS A 39 2.32 -13.13 4.33
CA LYS A 39 3.18 -14.32 4.40
C LYS A 39 4.60 -13.98 3.95
N THR A 40 5.57 -14.73 4.45
CA THR A 40 6.93 -14.76 3.93
C THR A 40 6.98 -15.62 2.67
N ILE A 41 7.65 -15.13 1.63
CA ILE A 41 8.00 -15.92 0.44
C ILE A 41 9.50 -16.14 0.50
N TYR A 42 9.92 -17.40 0.41
CA TYR A 42 11.31 -17.78 0.66
C TYR A 42 12.16 -17.71 -0.61
N LYS A 43 13.43 -17.32 -0.45
CA LYS A 43 14.50 -17.38 -1.46
C LYS A 43 14.13 -16.70 -2.77
N THR A 44 13.71 -15.44 -2.70
CA THR A 44 13.35 -14.64 -3.88
C THR A 44 13.57 -13.14 -3.64
N LEU A 45 13.89 -12.41 -4.71
CA LEU A 45 13.88 -10.95 -4.74
C LEU A 45 12.62 -10.40 -5.44
N ASP A 46 11.76 -11.29 -5.93
CA ASP A 46 10.54 -11.00 -6.67
C ASP A 46 9.35 -11.77 -6.06
N PRO A 47 8.97 -11.51 -4.80
CA PRO A 47 7.91 -12.24 -4.13
C PRO A 47 6.53 -11.89 -4.70
N VAL A 48 5.70 -12.93 -4.92
CA VAL A 48 4.27 -12.79 -5.17
C VAL A 48 3.52 -13.15 -3.89
N TRP A 49 2.94 -12.16 -3.23
CA TRP A 49 2.14 -12.38 -2.01
C TRP A 49 0.67 -12.63 -2.35
N ASP A 50 0.11 -11.81 -3.25
CA ASP A 50 -1.31 -11.81 -3.63
C ASP A 50 -2.24 -11.76 -2.40
N GLN A 51 -2.05 -10.76 -1.53
CA GLN A 51 -2.78 -10.64 -0.25
C GLN A 51 -3.51 -9.31 -0.08
N GLY A 52 -4.83 -9.42 0.12
CA GLY A 52 -5.72 -8.31 0.41
C GLY A 52 -5.89 -8.05 1.91
N PHE A 53 -5.90 -6.77 2.27
CA PHE A 53 -6.06 -6.27 3.63
C PHE A 53 -7.11 -5.16 3.66
N SER A 54 -8.03 -5.20 4.61
CA SER A 54 -8.99 -4.11 4.85
C SER A 54 -8.64 -3.33 6.11
N PHE A 55 -8.68 -2.02 6.04
CA PHE A 55 -8.39 -1.13 7.16
C PHE A 55 -9.58 -0.21 7.44
N ASP A 56 -9.81 0.06 8.72
CA ASP A 56 -10.73 1.12 9.12
C ASP A 56 -10.08 2.48 8.84
N VAL A 57 -10.86 3.41 8.31
CA VAL A 57 -10.46 4.77 7.96
C VAL A 57 -10.70 5.78 9.08
N ASN A 58 -11.37 5.38 10.16
CA ASN A 58 -11.77 6.27 11.26
C ASN A 58 -10.64 6.62 12.25
N GLY A 59 -9.45 6.01 12.14
CA GLY A 59 -8.43 6.07 13.20
C GLY A 59 -7.21 6.97 12.96
N GLY A 60 -7.32 8.00 12.11
CA GLY A 60 -6.44 9.18 12.24
C GLY A 60 -5.09 9.21 11.53
N SER A 61 -4.60 8.13 10.90
CA SER A 61 -3.36 8.26 10.12
C SER A 61 -3.63 8.64 8.67
N SER A 62 -2.95 9.68 8.21
CA SER A 62 -2.99 10.14 6.82
C SER A 62 -1.99 9.42 5.91
N VAL A 63 -1.29 8.38 6.37
CA VAL A 63 -0.24 7.68 5.60
C VAL A 63 -0.40 6.16 5.70
N VAL A 64 -0.38 5.49 4.55
CA VAL A 64 -0.16 4.05 4.43
C VAL A 64 1.34 3.80 4.39
N ASN A 65 1.87 3.17 5.43
CA ASN A 65 3.26 2.71 5.48
C ASN A 65 3.32 1.21 5.19
N ILE A 66 4.14 0.82 4.22
CA ILE A 66 4.43 -0.59 3.91
C ILE A 66 5.92 -0.78 4.12
N THR A 67 6.29 -1.54 5.13
CA THR A 67 7.70 -1.88 5.41
C THR A 67 8.00 -3.27 4.91
N LEU A 68 9.07 -3.43 4.12
CA LEU A 68 9.59 -4.72 3.69
C LEU A 68 10.67 -5.21 4.65
N TRP A 69 10.64 -6.50 4.93
CA TRP A 69 11.57 -7.18 5.82
C TRP A 69 12.00 -8.49 5.21
N ASP A 70 13.25 -8.83 5.44
CA ASP A 70 13.78 -10.16 5.24
C ASP A 70 13.54 -10.99 6.51
N LYS A 71 13.25 -12.28 6.38
CA LYS A 71 13.02 -13.16 7.53
C LYS A 71 14.22 -14.06 7.76
N ASP A 72 14.93 -13.80 8.85
CA ASP A 72 16.08 -14.60 9.26
C ASP A 72 15.77 -15.52 10.43
N THR A 73 16.64 -16.51 10.64
CA THR A 73 16.52 -17.47 11.76
C THR A 73 16.54 -16.79 13.13
N LEU A 74 17.30 -15.69 13.27
CA LEU A 74 17.48 -14.98 14.54
C LEU A 74 16.89 -13.56 14.54
N GLY A 75 16.12 -13.19 13.52
CA GLY A 75 15.62 -11.83 13.42
C GLY A 75 15.01 -11.50 12.08
N ARG A 76 15.30 -10.28 11.63
CA ARG A 76 14.85 -9.76 10.35
C ARG A 76 15.74 -8.59 9.94
N ASP A 77 16.03 -8.53 8.66
CA ASP A 77 16.71 -7.39 8.08
C ASP A 77 15.74 -6.45 7.36
N TYR A 78 16.00 -5.16 7.48
CA TYR A 78 15.20 -4.14 6.81
C TYR A 78 15.49 -4.12 5.31
N MET A 79 14.43 -4.13 4.50
CA MET A 79 14.54 -4.16 3.03
C MET A 79 14.01 -2.88 2.35
N GLY A 80 13.55 -1.90 3.12
CA GLY A 80 12.97 -0.66 2.61
C GLY A 80 11.51 -0.48 3.00
N GLU A 81 10.97 0.69 2.65
CA GLU A 81 9.58 1.04 2.92
C GLU A 81 8.97 1.88 1.82
N ILE A 82 7.64 1.89 1.80
CA ILE A 82 6.83 2.74 0.94
C ILE A 82 5.90 3.52 1.86
N ASN A 83 5.94 4.85 1.75
CA ASN A 83 5.08 5.76 2.49
C ASN A 83 4.17 6.48 1.48
N VAL A 84 2.89 6.13 1.46
CA VAL A 84 1.90 6.76 0.58
C VAL A 84 0.95 7.58 1.44
N PRO A 85 0.94 8.92 1.32
CA PRO A 85 -0.15 9.72 1.87
C PRO A 85 -1.48 9.17 1.34
N ALA A 86 -2.46 8.97 2.21
CA ALA A 86 -3.75 8.38 1.87
C ALA A 86 -4.37 9.12 0.69
N LYS A 87 -4.34 10.46 0.72
CA LYS A 87 -4.80 11.33 -0.37
C LYS A 87 -4.13 11.06 -1.72
N HIS A 88 -2.98 10.38 -1.80
CA HIS A 88 -2.29 10.06 -3.06
C HIS A 88 -2.44 8.59 -3.48
N LEU A 89 -3.18 7.78 -2.73
CA LEU A 89 -3.47 6.38 -3.10
C LEU A 89 -4.23 6.28 -4.44
N PHE A 90 -4.90 7.36 -4.82
CA PHE A 90 -5.82 7.40 -5.95
C PHE A 90 -5.36 8.32 -7.09
N THR A 91 -4.18 8.97 -6.98
CA THR A 91 -3.65 9.91 -7.99
C THR A 91 -3.66 9.34 -9.41
N ARG A 92 -3.40 8.04 -9.55
CA ARG A 92 -3.39 7.31 -10.82
C ARG A 92 -4.76 7.16 -11.50
N ASN A 93 -5.84 7.22 -10.74
CA ASN A 93 -7.21 7.03 -11.25
C ASN A 93 -7.78 8.35 -11.80
N CYS A 94 -7.04 9.45 -11.68
CA CYS A 94 -7.46 10.75 -12.16
C CYS A 94 -7.58 10.73 -13.70
N PRO A 95 -8.72 11.16 -14.28
CA PRO A 95 -8.82 11.39 -15.71
C PRO A 95 -7.72 12.35 -16.17
N ARG A 96 -7.13 12.11 -17.34
CA ARG A 96 -6.00 12.91 -17.87
C ARG A 96 -6.29 14.41 -17.94
N ASP A 97 -7.56 14.78 -18.07
CA ASP A 97 -8.00 16.14 -18.36
C ASP A 97 -8.63 16.85 -17.15
N GLU A 98 -8.66 16.23 -15.98
CA GLU A 98 -9.22 16.82 -14.75
C GLU A 98 -8.19 16.76 -13.62
N TYR A 99 -7.73 17.91 -13.12
CA TYR A 99 -6.82 17.96 -11.98
C TYR A 99 -7.59 17.72 -10.68
N HIS A 100 -7.50 16.51 -10.13
CA HIS A 100 -7.91 16.22 -8.77
C HIS A 100 -6.66 16.17 -7.90
N GLU A 101 -6.51 17.14 -6.98
CA GLU A 101 -5.46 17.07 -5.96
C GLU A 101 -5.64 15.81 -5.11
N GLY A 102 -4.89 14.76 -5.44
CA GLY A 102 -4.96 13.44 -4.78
C GLY A 102 -5.62 12.30 -5.59
N GLY A 103 -6.11 12.60 -6.80
CA GLY A 103 -6.74 11.65 -7.71
C GLY A 103 -8.14 11.19 -7.34
N GLN A 104 -8.64 10.22 -8.11
CA GLN A 104 -10.04 9.80 -8.05
C GLN A 104 -10.21 8.54 -7.17
N PRO A 105 -10.78 8.67 -5.96
CA PRO A 105 -11.14 7.52 -5.14
C PRO A 105 -12.19 6.68 -5.83
N MET A 106 -12.05 5.35 -5.74
CA MET A 106 -12.92 4.40 -6.43
C MET A 106 -13.17 3.17 -5.57
N GLU A 107 -14.24 2.44 -5.90
CA GLU A 107 -14.49 1.10 -5.36
C GLU A 107 -13.32 0.15 -5.72
N PHE A 108 -13.04 -0.80 -4.84
CA PHE A 108 -11.88 -1.67 -4.98
C PHE A 108 -11.97 -2.62 -6.19
N ASN A 109 -13.14 -3.18 -6.46
CA ASN A 109 -13.37 -4.08 -7.58
C ASN A 109 -13.73 -3.37 -8.89
N ASP A 110 -13.87 -2.04 -8.90
CA ASP A 110 -14.10 -1.27 -10.11
C ASP A 110 -13.03 -1.62 -11.16
N PRO A 111 -13.42 -1.99 -12.39
CA PRO A 111 -12.49 -2.41 -13.43
C PRO A 111 -11.51 -1.30 -13.85
N ARG A 112 -11.86 -0.03 -13.61
CA ARG A 112 -10.98 1.13 -13.85
C ARG A 112 -9.88 1.25 -12.78
N ASN A 113 -10.08 0.65 -11.60
CA ASN A 113 -9.12 0.71 -10.50
C ASN A 113 -7.97 -0.31 -10.72
N MET A 114 -6.91 0.17 -11.36
CA MET A 114 -5.73 -0.63 -11.73
C MET A 114 -4.64 -0.61 -10.65
N PRO A 115 -3.86 -1.67 -10.45
CA PRO A 115 -2.69 -1.65 -9.54
C PRO A 115 -1.56 -0.72 -10.03
N VAL A 116 -0.69 -0.25 -9.13
CA VAL A 116 0.49 0.58 -9.46
C VAL A 116 1.73 0.15 -8.70
N TRP A 117 2.85 0.28 -9.38
CA TRP A 117 4.18 0.09 -8.83
C TRP A 117 4.61 1.30 -8.01
N TYR A 118 4.97 1.05 -6.75
CA TYR A 118 5.60 2.02 -5.88
C TYR A 118 7.06 1.64 -5.67
N ALA A 119 7.97 2.58 -5.89
CA ALA A 119 9.39 2.37 -5.66
C ALA A 119 9.67 2.22 -4.16
N VAL A 120 10.46 1.21 -3.80
CA VAL A 120 10.92 1.02 -2.43
C VAL A 120 11.90 2.12 -2.08
N GLN A 121 11.70 2.76 -0.92
CA GLN A 121 12.53 3.84 -0.41
C GLN A 121 13.30 3.38 0.82
N SER A 122 14.44 4.02 1.04
CA SER A 122 15.22 3.81 2.25
C SER A 122 14.76 4.75 3.35
N ARG A 123 14.94 4.37 4.62
CA ARG A 123 14.68 5.30 5.74
C ARG A 123 15.86 6.25 5.96
N ASN A 124 17.07 5.80 5.63
CA ASN A 124 18.30 6.56 5.78
C ASN A 124 19.29 6.23 4.64
N ASN A 125 20.33 7.04 4.47
CA ASN A 125 21.26 6.88 3.33
C ASN A 125 22.17 5.63 3.41
N ASN A 126 22.12 4.86 4.52
CA ASN A 126 23.05 3.76 4.76
C ASN A 126 22.44 2.38 4.45
N GLU A 127 21.13 2.29 4.22
CA GLU A 127 20.46 1.03 3.89
C GLU A 127 20.44 0.83 2.38
N GLN A 128 21.00 -0.30 1.92
CA GLN A 128 20.83 -0.74 0.54
C GLN A 128 19.40 -1.27 0.35
N VAL A 129 18.62 -0.55 -0.44
CA VAL A 129 17.25 -0.90 -0.84
C VAL A 129 17.13 -0.82 -2.37
N SER A 130 16.24 -1.60 -2.94
CA SER A 130 15.94 -1.56 -4.37
C SER A 130 14.55 -2.10 -4.63
N GLY A 131 14.10 -1.94 -5.87
CA GLY A 131 12.89 -2.59 -6.36
C GLY A 131 11.63 -1.77 -6.18
N SER A 132 10.51 -2.44 -6.41
CA SER A 132 9.18 -1.83 -6.36
C SER A 132 8.13 -2.84 -5.94
N VAL A 133 7.02 -2.37 -5.39
CA VAL A 133 5.88 -3.21 -4.97
C VAL A 133 4.64 -2.80 -5.77
N LEU A 134 3.94 -3.78 -6.33
CA LEU A 134 2.68 -3.61 -7.03
C LEU A 134 1.53 -3.61 -6.03
N ILE A 135 0.84 -2.47 -5.93
CA ILE A 135 -0.20 -2.22 -4.93
C ILE A 135 -1.48 -1.78 -5.62
N LYS A 136 -2.59 -2.42 -5.27
CA LYS A 136 -3.94 -1.94 -5.59
C LYS A 136 -4.63 -1.44 -4.33
N ALA A 137 -5.07 -0.18 -4.35
CA ALA A 137 -5.84 0.43 -3.27
C ALA A 137 -7.25 0.80 -3.76
N GLY A 138 -8.24 0.69 -2.88
CA GLY A 138 -9.64 0.94 -3.22
C GLY A 138 -10.52 1.07 -1.99
N LEU A 139 -11.65 1.74 -2.11
CA LEU A 139 -12.66 1.77 -1.06
C LEU A 139 -13.60 0.56 -1.18
N TYR A 140 -14.10 0.10 -0.05
CA TYR A 140 -15.06 -1.00 -0.01
C TYR A 140 -16.10 -0.78 1.08
N ASP A 141 -17.38 -0.85 0.71
CA ASP A 141 -18.51 -0.69 1.63
C ASP A 141 -19.46 -1.89 1.56
N ASN A 142 -18.93 -3.09 1.80
CA ASN A 142 -19.71 -4.33 1.90
C ASN A 142 -20.64 -4.60 0.69
N GLY A 143 -20.19 -4.26 -0.52
CA GLY A 143 -20.97 -4.43 -1.74
C GLY A 143 -22.06 -3.38 -1.97
N LYS A 144 -22.18 -2.35 -1.12
CA LYS A 144 -23.01 -1.19 -1.42
C LYS A 144 -22.43 -0.47 -2.65
N MET A 145 -23.30 -0.20 -3.62
CA MET A 145 -22.95 0.61 -4.78
C MET A 145 -23.01 2.08 -4.42
N HIS A 146 -22.03 2.85 -4.90
CA HIS A 146 -21.96 4.30 -4.78
C HIS A 146 -21.57 4.85 -6.15
N SER A 147 -22.11 6.00 -6.50
CA SER A 147 -21.66 6.81 -7.64
C SER A 147 -20.22 7.30 -7.45
N ASP A 148 -19.60 7.75 -8.54
CA ASP A 148 -18.25 8.33 -8.49
C ASP A 148 -18.25 9.58 -7.58
N GLU A 149 -19.31 10.41 -7.62
CA GLU A 149 -19.45 11.59 -6.76
C GLU A 149 -19.56 11.23 -5.27
N GLU A 150 -20.30 10.16 -4.94
CA GLU A 150 -20.41 9.66 -3.55
C GLU A 150 -19.07 9.16 -3.02
N TRP A 151 -18.28 8.45 -3.85
CA TRP A 151 -16.93 8.04 -3.48
C TRP A 151 -15.99 9.22 -3.29
N ILE A 152 -16.03 10.20 -4.19
CA ILE A 152 -15.23 11.43 -4.10
C ILE A 152 -15.57 12.18 -2.81
N HIS A 153 -16.85 12.41 -2.55
CA HIS A 153 -17.29 13.13 -1.36
C HIS A 153 -16.94 12.37 -0.07
N GLY A 154 -17.22 11.06 -0.02
CA GLY A 154 -16.90 10.21 1.12
C GLY A 154 -15.41 10.21 1.43
N TRP A 155 -14.56 10.06 0.40
CA TRP A 155 -13.11 10.06 0.56
C TRP A 155 -12.53 11.42 0.95
N SER A 156 -13.04 12.50 0.38
CA SER A 156 -12.63 13.87 0.76
C SER A 156 -12.91 14.11 2.24
N THR A 157 -14.07 13.66 2.72
CA THR A 157 -14.45 13.72 4.14
C THR A 157 -13.50 12.90 5.00
N ILE A 158 -13.19 11.66 4.60
CA ILE A 158 -12.22 10.79 5.28
C ILE A 158 -10.83 11.47 5.35
N CYS A 159 -10.32 11.96 4.23
CA CYS A 159 -9.01 12.65 4.19
C CYS A 159 -8.98 13.90 5.08
N ALA A 160 -10.06 14.70 5.09
CA ALA A 160 -10.17 15.86 5.97
C ALA A 160 -10.20 15.47 7.46
N GLN A 161 -10.76 14.31 7.81
CA GLN A 161 -10.72 13.78 9.18
C GLN A 161 -9.33 13.28 9.56
N LEU A 162 -8.66 12.55 8.66
CA LEU A 162 -7.29 12.05 8.85
C LEU A 162 -6.25 13.18 8.95
N ALA A 163 -6.51 14.36 8.38
CA ALA A 163 -5.61 15.51 8.43
C ALA A 163 -5.73 16.36 9.72
N LYS A 164 -6.76 16.13 10.54
CA LYS A 164 -7.05 16.92 11.76
C LYS A 164 -6.51 16.30 13.06
N GLN A 165 -5.85 15.15 12.97
CA GLN A 165 -5.34 14.38 14.11
C GLN A 165 -3.82 14.32 14.04
#